data_AF-A0A9D2EYP1-F1
#
_entry.id   AF-A0A9D2EYP1-F1
#
_cell.length_a   1.000
_cell.length_b   1.000
_cell.length_c   1.000
_cell.angle_alpha   90.00
_cell.angle_beta   90.00
_cell.angle_gamma   90.00
#
_symmetry.space_group_name_H-M   'P 1'
#
loop_
_entity.id
_entity.type
_entity.pdbx_description
1 polymer ?
#
loop_
_entity_poly.entity_id
_entity_poly.type
_entity_poly.pdbx_seq_one_letter_code
_entity_poly.pdbx_strand_id
1 'polypeptide(L)'
;MILDLSYFRTSSVPGITVEVARRSIYDHIEHDLGITIAMSKRTITVERAAELDRELLDLGDIDYLAVVTSQTFDAQGLLIERTQSRHRPDHFCFRDTAVRHRV
;
A
#
# COMPACT_ATOMS: atom_id res chain seq x y z
N MET A 1 -5.18 5.71 13.20
CA MET A 1 -6.14 5.16 12.21
C MET A 1 -5.59 5.37 10.81
N ILE A 2 -5.89 4.47 9.86
CA ILE A 2 -5.28 4.40 8.51
C ILE A 2 -6.39 4.16 7.48
N LEU A 3 -6.30 4.80 6.32
CA LEU A 3 -7.09 4.48 5.13
C LEU A 3 -6.16 3.89 4.06
N ASP A 4 -6.44 2.66 3.62
CA ASP A 4 -5.70 1.98 2.56
C ASP A 4 -6.53 1.91 1.28
N LEU A 5 -5.97 2.39 0.17
CA LEU A 5 -6.54 2.27 -1.17
C LEU A 5 -5.59 1.46 -2.04
N SER A 6 -5.97 0.22 -2.33
CA SER A 6 -5.18 -0.72 -3.14
C SER A 6 -5.83 -0.94 -4.51
N TYR A 7 -5.01 -0.81 -5.55
CA TYR A 7 -5.38 -1.03 -6.94
C TYR A 7 -4.57 -2.19 -7.51
N PHE A 8 -5.26 -3.19 -8.04
CA PHE A 8 -4.63 -4.40 -8.56
C PHE A 8 -4.84 -4.49 -10.06
N ARG A 9 -3.82 -4.97 -10.77
CA ARG A 9 -3.90 -5.20 -12.21
C ARG A 9 -4.69 -6.48 -12.48
N THR A 10 -5.93 -6.37 -12.92
CA THR A 10 -6.82 -7.53 -13.14
C THR A 10 -6.25 -8.59 -14.08
N SER A 11 -5.45 -8.20 -15.08
CA SER A 11 -4.81 -9.17 -15.99
C SER A 11 -3.75 -10.04 -15.31
N SER A 12 -3.23 -9.61 -14.17
CA SER A 12 -2.17 -10.28 -13.41
C SER A 12 -2.72 -10.90 -12.12
N VAL A 13 -3.59 -10.16 -11.42
CA VAL A 13 -4.24 -10.58 -10.18
C VAL A 13 -5.76 -10.62 -10.39
N PRO A 14 -6.28 -11.63 -11.10
CA PRO A 14 -7.72 -11.81 -11.26
C PRO A 14 -8.36 -12.30 -9.94
N GLY A 15 -9.68 -12.22 -9.83
CA GLY A 15 -10.41 -12.95 -8.79
C GLY A 15 -10.40 -12.32 -7.39
N ILE A 16 -10.05 -11.04 -7.24
CA ILE A 16 -10.19 -10.35 -5.94
C ILE A 16 -11.68 -10.18 -5.60
N THR A 17 -12.15 -10.97 -4.64
CA THR A 17 -13.49 -10.86 -4.05
C THR A 17 -13.44 -10.22 -2.66
N VAL A 18 -14.61 -9.94 -2.07
CA VAL A 18 -14.73 -9.43 -0.70
C VAL A 18 -14.16 -10.43 0.31
N GLU A 19 -14.34 -11.73 0.09
CA GLU A 19 -13.80 -12.79 0.94
C GLU A 19 -12.27 -12.83 0.90
N VAL A 20 -11.69 -12.70 -0.29
CA VAL A 20 -10.22 -12.58 -0.47
C VAL A 20 -9.71 -11.34 0.25
N ALA A 21 -10.36 -10.19 0.05
CA ALA A 21 -9.98 -8.93 0.68
C ALA A 21 -10.08 -8.95 2.22
N ARG A 22 -11.04 -9.71 2.79
CA ARG A 22 -11.17 -9.90 4.24
C ARG A 22 -10.12 -10.81 4.86
N ARG A 23 -9.47 -11.65 4.05
CA ARG A 23 -8.39 -12.55 4.49
C ARG A 23 -7.04 -11.86 4.33
N SER A 24 -6.37 -12.14 3.23
CA SER A 24 -5.09 -11.55 2.85
C SER A 24 -5.01 -11.59 1.33
N ILE A 25 -4.98 -10.41 0.70
CA ILE A 25 -4.84 -10.34 -0.75
C ILE A 25 -3.45 -10.86 -1.17
N TYR A 26 -2.42 -10.64 -0.34
CA TYR A 26 -1.09 -11.17 -0.59
C TYR A 26 -1.05 -12.71 -0.55
N ASP A 27 -1.82 -13.34 0.34
CA ASP A 27 -1.93 -14.80 0.40
C ASP A 27 -2.53 -15.35 -0.90
N HIS A 28 -3.57 -14.71 -1.41
CA HIS A 28 -4.15 -15.05 -2.71
C HIS A 28 -3.16 -14.87 -3.87
N ILE A 29 -2.39 -13.77 -3.87
CA ILE A 29 -1.38 -13.50 -4.90
C ILE A 29 -0.29 -14.57 -4.90
N GLU A 30 0.27 -14.88 -3.73
CA GLU A 30 1.45 -15.74 -3.63
C GLU A 30 1.10 -17.24 -3.66
N HIS A 31 0.03 -17.66 -2.97
CA HIS A 31 -0.32 -19.07 -2.84
C HIS A 31 -1.37 -19.54 -3.85
N ASP A 32 -2.47 -18.79 -4.03
CA ASP A 32 -3.54 -19.22 -4.94
C ASP A 32 -3.16 -18.99 -6.42
N LEU A 33 -2.57 -17.83 -6.72
CA LEU A 33 -2.14 -17.47 -8.08
C LEU A 33 -0.70 -17.87 -8.39
N GLY A 34 0.11 -18.22 -7.38
CA GLY A 34 1.50 -18.63 -7.55
C GLY A 34 2.43 -17.51 -8.02
N ILE A 35 2.05 -16.24 -7.82
CA ILE A 35 2.84 -15.09 -8.26
C ILE A 35 3.92 -14.80 -7.24
N THR A 36 5.17 -14.76 -7.70
CA THR A 36 6.29 -14.35 -6.85
C THR A 36 6.43 -12.83 -6.88
N ILE A 37 6.27 -12.19 -5.72
CA ILE A 37 6.54 -10.76 -5.53
C ILE A 37 8.05 -10.57 -5.41
N ALA A 38 8.64 -9.75 -6.26
CA ALA A 38 10.09 -9.55 -6.28
C ALA A 38 10.54 -8.27 -5.59
N MET A 39 9.80 -7.18 -5.74
CA MET A 39 10.14 -5.92 -5.09
C MET A 39 8.93 -5.03 -4.83
N SER A 40 9.09 -4.11 -3.90
CA SER A 40 8.19 -2.96 -3.78
C SER A 40 8.98 -1.66 -3.78
N LYS A 41 8.45 -0.64 -4.46
CA LYS A 41 8.97 0.72 -4.40
C LYS A 41 8.00 1.56 -3.58
N ARG A 42 8.49 2.19 -2.52
CA ARG A 42 7.69 3.01 -1.61
C ARG A 42 8.10 4.47 -1.71
N THR A 43 7.12 5.34 -1.84
CA THR A 43 7.25 6.80 -1.77
C THR A 43 6.47 7.28 -0.57
N ILE A 44 7.09 8.10 0.28
CA ILE A 44 6.45 8.66 1.47
C ILE A 44 6.36 10.17 1.30
N THR A 45 5.15 10.70 1.43
CA THR A 45 4.82 12.12 1.30
C THR A 45 4.03 12.60 2.52
N VAL A 46 3.95 13.91 2.69
CA VAL A 46 2.99 14.55 3.59
C VAL A 46 2.01 15.31 2.71
N GLU A 47 0.73 14.98 2.81
CA GLU A 47 -0.31 15.53 1.95
C GLU A 47 -1.44 16.12 2.78
N ARG A 48 -2.10 17.16 2.26
CA ARG A 48 -3.30 17.68 2.90
C ARG A 48 -4.38 16.59 2.88
N ALA A 49 -5.14 16.48 3.96
CA ALA A 49 -6.30 15.59 4.02
C ALA A 49 -7.27 15.94 2.89
N ALA A 50 -7.68 14.93 2.12
CA ALA A 50 -8.71 15.03 1.11
C ALA A 50 -10.11 14.98 1.76
N GLU A 51 -11.15 15.14 0.95
CA GLU A 51 -12.54 15.01 1.40
C GLU A 51 -12.82 13.58 1.91
N LEU A 52 -12.47 12.56 1.12
CA LEU A 52 -12.63 11.16 1.48
C LEU A 52 -11.91 10.79 2.81
N ASP A 53 -10.76 11.42 3.08
CA ASP A 53 -10.04 11.21 4.34
C ASP A 53 -10.88 11.70 5.53
N ARG A 54 -11.56 12.85 5.41
CA ARG A 54 -12.42 13.41 6.46
C ARG A 54 -13.72 12.63 6.64
N GLU A 55 -14.20 12.01 5.57
CA GLU A 55 -15.40 11.17 5.61
C GLU A 55 -15.15 9.82 6.30
N LEU A 56 -14.00 9.20 6.02
CA LEU A 56 -13.68 7.84 6.47
C LEU A 56 -12.79 7.79 7.71
N LEU A 57 -12.08 8.88 8.02
CA LEU A 57 -11.24 8.98 9.20
C LEU A 57 -11.76 10.08 10.13
N ASP A 58 -11.83 9.76 11.43
CA ASP A 58 -11.88 10.79 12.44
C ASP A 58 -10.54 11.53 12.42
N LEU A 59 -10.51 12.76 11.92
CA LEU A 59 -9.30 13.59 11.78
C LEU A 59 -9.21 14.69 12.86
N GLY A 60 -10.31 15.07 13.51
CA GLY A 60 -10.34 16.25 14.37
C GLY A 60 -9.71 17.47 13.68
N ASP A 61 -8.71 18.06 14.32
CA ASP A 61 -7.98 19.24 13.81
C ASP A 61 -6.78 18.90 12.91
N ILE A 62 -6.61 17.64 12.48
CA ILE A 62 -5.51 17.21 11.62
C ILE A 62 -5.79 17.57 10.17
N ASP A 63 -4.95 18.46 9.61
CA ASP A 63 -5.04 18.90 8.22
C ASP A 63 -4.14 18.14 7.24
N TYR A 64 -3.14 17.41 7.74
CA TYR A 64 -2.15 16.73 6.92
C TYR A 64 -1.97 15.28 7.37
N LEU A 65 -1.78 14.39 6.39
CA LEU A 65 -1.57 12.96 6.59
C LEU A 65 -0.20 12.56 6.05
N ALA A 66 0.40 11.56 6.71
CA ALA A 66 1.53 10.86 6.12
C ALA A 66 0.98 9.85 5.10
N VAL A 67 1.43 9.96 3.85
CA VAL A 67 0.92 9.14 2.75
C VAL A 67 2.04 8.26 2.23
N VAL A 68 1.84 6.95 2.29
CA VAL A 68 2.77 5.95 1.76
C VAL A 68 2.17 5.38 0.49
N THR A 69 2.79 5.66 -0.65
CA THR A 69 2.44 5.03 -1.92
C THR A 69 3.42 3.88 -2.19
N SER A 70 2.90 2.65 -2.24
CA SER A 70 3.66 1.45 -2.58
C SER A 70 3.31 0.98 -3.99
N GLN A 71 4.31 0.58 -4.76
CA GLN A 71 4.17 -0.08 -6.06
C GLN A 71 4.84 -1.44 -5.97
N THR A 72 4.08 -2.52 -6.17
CA THR A 72 4.55 -3.91 -6.02
C THR A 72 4.72 -4.55 -7.39
N PHE A 73 5.88 -5.18 -7.60
CA PHE A 73 6.27 -5.79 -8.86
C PHE A 73 6.50 -7.29 -8.69
N ASP A 74 6.06 -8.07 -9.68
CA ASP A 74 6.36 -9.50 -9.75
C ASP A 74 7.81 -9.78 -10.20
N ALA A 75 8.20 -11.05 -10.20
CA ALA A 75 9.52 -11.52 -10.64
C ALA A 75 9.83 -11.23 -12.12
N GLN A 76 8.83 -10.89 -12.94
CA GLN A 76 9.00 -10.46 -14.33
C GLN A 76 9.13 -8.93 -14.45
N GLY A 77 9.06 -8.20 -13.33
CA GLY A 77 9.15 -6.75 -13.28
C GLY A 77 7.84 -6.04 -13.65
N LEU A 78 6.71 -6.74 -13.69
CA LEU A 78 5.41 -6.17 -13.98
C LEU A 78 4.80 -5.55 -12.72
N LEU A 79 4.26 -4.34 -12.83
CA LEU A 79 3.47 -3.72 -11.77
C LEU A 79 2.14 -4.48 -11.61
N ILE A 80 1.97 -5.14 -10.47
CA ILE A 80 0.76 -5.93 -10.16
C ILE A 80 -0.17 -5.23 -9.17
N GLU A 81 0.37 -4.36 -8.32
CA GLU A 81 -0.37 -3.63 -7.30
C GLU A 81 0.19 -2.22 -7.11
N ARG A 82 -0.70 -1.25 -6.90
CA ARG A 82 -0.38 0.05 -6.33
C ARG A 82 -1.27 0.29 -5.11
N THR A 83 -0.66 0.55 -3.97
CA THR A 83 -1.36 0.86 -2.72
C THR A 83 -1.02 2.26 -2.24
N GLN A 84 -2.02 3.00 -1.76
CA GLN A 84 -1.86 4.26 -1.07
C GLN A 84 -2.42 4.15 0.34
N SER A 85 -1.52 4.18 1.32
CA SER A 85 -1.83 4.16 2.75
C SER A 85 -1.75 5.57 3.31
N ARG A 86 -2.86 6.09 3.84
CA ARG A 86 -2.99 7.45 4.36
C ARG A 86 -3.14 7.37 5.87
N HIS A 87 -2.12 7.85 6.58
CA HIS A 87 -1.98 7.70 8.03
C HIS A 87 -2.16 9.05 8.73
N ARG A 88 -2.91 9.05 9.84
CA ARG A 88 -2.83 10.18 10.78
C ARG A 88 -1.40 10.28 11.34
N PRO A 89 -0.79 11.48 11.38
CA PRO A 89 0.60 11.64 11.82
C PRO A 89 0.88 11.19 13.25
N ASP A 90 -0.09 11.35 14.15
CA ASP A 90 -0.01 10.95 15.57
C ASP A 90 0.10 9.43 15.78
N HIS A 91 -0.23 8.64 14.76
CA HIS A 91 -0.16 7.17 14.78
C HIS A 91 0.78 6.58 13.72
N PHE A 92 1.65 7.40 13.12
CA PHE A 92 2.55 6.97 12.04
C PHE A 92 4.01 6.95 12.49
N CYS A 93 4.71 5.86 12.18
CA CYS A 93 6.16 5.77 12.28
C CYS A 93 6.68 4.94 11.11
N PHE A 94 7.59 5.52 10.33
CA PHE A 94 8.32 4.78 9.30
C PHE A 94 9.74 4.49 9.78
N ARG A 95 10.17 3.24 9.64
CA ARG A 95 11.53 2.79 9.94
C ARG A 95 12.07 2.03 8.74
N ASP A 96 13.27 2.40 8.32
CA ASP A 96 13.99 1.75 7.24
C ASP A 96 15.47 1.61 7.59
N THR A 97 16.12 0.58 7.03
CA THR A 97 17.54 0.30 7.24
C THR A 97 18.31 0.61 5.96
N ALA A 98 19.09 1.69 5.98
CA ALA A 98 19.99 2.01 4.88
C ALA A 98 21.33 1.27 5.03
N VAL A 99 21.67 0.43 4.06
CA VAL A 99 22.97 -0.26 3.99
C VAL A 99 23.85 0.43 2.95
N ARG A 100 25.09 0.78 3.33
CA ARG A 100 26.07 1.34 2.39
C ARG A 100 26.92 0.22 1.80
N HIS A 101 26.80 -0.02 0.49
CA HIS A 101 27.74 -0.88 -0.21
C HIS A 101 29.06 -0.13 -0.45
N ARG A 102 30.19 -0.72 -0.05
CA ARG A 102 31.51 -0.26 -0.46
C ARG A 102 31.71 -0.69 -1.93
N VAL A 103 31.94 0.28 -2.80
CA VAL A 103 32.46 0.06 -4.15
C VAL A 103 33.93 -0.32 -4.06
#